data_AF-A0A7X9BXU8-F1
#
_entry.id   AF-A0A7X9BXU8-F1
#
_cell.length_a   1.000
_cell.length_b   1.000
_cell.length_c   1.000
_cell.angle_alpha   90.00
_cell.angle_beta   90.00
_cell.angle_gamma   90.00
#
_symmetry.space_group_name_H-M   'P 1'
#
loop_
_entity.id
_entity.type
_entity.pdbx_description
1 polymer ?
#
loop_
_entity_poly.entity_id
_entity_poly.type
_entity_poly.pdbx_seq_one_letter_code
_entity_poly.pdbx_strand_id
1 'polypeptide(L)' 'MDYIKEWVLPQDPEVAEAIAQEESRQRDKIELIASENFVSRAVMAAQGSVLTNKYAEGYPGRRYYGG' A
#
# COMPACT_ATOMS: atom_id res chain seq x y z
N MET A 1 -6.70 8.38 0.44
CA MET A 1 -5.26 8.66 0.66
C MET A 1 -4.76 9.68 -0.37
N ASP A 2 -3.89 10.60 0.02
CA ASP A 2 -3.46 11.73 -0.82
C ASP A 2 -2.83 11.26 -2.14
N TYR A 3 -2.02 10.20 -2.08
CA TYR A 3 -1.37 9.62 -3.26
C TYR A 3 -2.32 8.94 -4.26
N ILE A 4 -3.48 8.44 -3.83
CA ILE A 4 -4.47 7.86 -4.77
C ILE A 4 -5.09 8.94 -5.63
N LYS A 5 -5.46 10.07 -5.02
CA LYS A 5 -6.01 11.22 -5.74
C LYS A 5 -4.97 11.90 -6.64
N GLU A 6 -3.73 11.98 -6.16
CA GLU A 6 -2.65 12.68 -6.87
C GLU A 6 -2.08 11.85 -8.04
N TRP A 7 -1.86 10.55 -7.86
CA TRP A 7 -1.10 9.73 -8.81
C TRP A 7 -1.93 8.67 -9.52
N VAL A 8 -2.85 8.02 -8.82
CA VAL A 8 -3.64 6.92 -9.40
C VAL A 8 -4.80 7.47 -10.23
N LEU A 9 -5.60 8.38 -9.67
CA LEU A 9 -6.77 8.96 -10.35
C LEU A 9 -6.48 9.55 -11.75
N PRO A 10 -5.45 10.38 -11.97
CA PRO A 10 -5.19 10.92 -13.31
C PRO A 10 -4.66 9.87 -14.30
N GLN A 11 -4.05 8.78 -13.82
CA GLN A 11 -3.47 7.73 -14.65
C GLN A 11 -4.48 6.61 -14.97
N ASP A 12 -5.29 6.24 -13.97
CA ASP A 12 -6.27 5.16 -14.00
C ASP A 12 -7.46 5.49 -13.06
N PRO A 13 -8.51 6.16 -13.61
CA PRO A 13 -9.68 6.53 -12.84
C PRO A 13 -10.49 5.32 -12.35
N GLU A 14 -10.51 4.22 -13.09
CA GLU A 14 -11.27 3.02 -12.74
C GLU A 14 -10.69 2.35 -11.48
N VAL A 15 -9.36 2.24 -11.42
CA VAL A 15 -8.66 1.72 -10.23
C VAL A 15 -8.82 2.67 -9.04
N ALA A 16 -8.72 3.98 -9.25
CA ALA A 16 -8.90 4.95 -8.17
C ALA A 16 -10.32 4.88 -7.56
N GLU A 17 -11.34 4.72 -8.41
CA GLU A 17 -12.74 4.55 -7.98
C GLU A 17 -12.93 3.23 -7.22
N ALA A 18 -12.38 2.12 -7.71
CA ALA A 18 -12.44 0.83 -7.03
C ALA A 18 -11.81 0.89 -5.62
N ILE A 19 -10.66 1.58 -5.47
CA ILE A 19 -10.01 1.78 -4.17
C ILE A 19 -10.90 2.61 -3.24
N ALA A 20 -11.55 3.66 -3.73
CA ALA A 20 -12.44 4.51 -2.93
C ALA A 20 -13.68 3.74 -2.46
N GLN A 21 -14.26 2.90 -3.33
CA GLN A 21 -15.40 2.05 -2.98
C GLN A 21 -15.03 1.02 -1.91
N GLU A 22 -13.83 0.43 -1.99
CA GLU A 22 -13.35 -0.50 -0.98
C GLU A 22 -13.06 0.19 0.37
N GLU A 23 -12.49 1.40 0.35
CA GLU A 23 -12.31 2.20 1.57
C GLU A 23 -13.64 2.48 2.27
N SER A 24 -14.72 2.76 1.52
CA SER A 24 -16.07 2.89 2.08
C SER A 24 -16.58 1.56 2.62
N ARG A 25 -16.46 0.46 1.84
CA ARG A 25 -16.91 -0.88 2.25
C ARG A 25 -16.30 -1.30 3.58
N GLN A 26 -15.00 -1.07 3.78
CA GLN A 26 -14.29 -1.41 5.01
C GLN A 26 -14.73 -0.54 6.19
N ARG A 27 -14.99 0.75 5.96
CA ARG A 27 -15.43 1.70 6.99
C ARG A 27 -16.85 1.44 7.48
N ASP A 28 -17.72 1.04 6.56
CA ASP A 28 -19.16 0.96 6.80
C ASP A 28 -19.62 -0.43 7.28
N LYS A 29 -18.68 -1.34 7.53
CA LYS A 29 -18.97 -2.71 7.99
C LYS A 29 -18.31 -3.02 9.33
N ILE A 30 -18.98 -3.86 10.11
CA ILE A 30 -18.37 -4.52 11.27
C ILE A 30 -17.62 -5.74 10.74
N GLU A 31 -16.30 -5.71 10.82
CA GLU A 31 -15.46 -6.84 10.41
C GLU A 31 -15.31 -7.83 11.58
N LEU A 32 -15.67 -9.10 11.34
CA LEU A 32 -15.71 -10.17 12.34
C LEU A 32 -14.83 -11.37 11.97
N ILE A 33 -14.15 -11.31 10.82
CA ILE A 33 -13.20 -12.34 10.42
C ILE A 33 -11.97 -12.23 11.33
N ALA A 34 -11.76 -13.25 12.16
CA ALA A 34 -10.72 -13.24 13.21
C ALA A 34 -9.28 -13.07 12.69
N SER A 35 -9.03 -13.33 11.42
CA SER A 35 -7.73 -13.17 10.77
C SER A 35 -7.54 -11.84 10.04
N GLU A 36 -8.60 -11.04 9.87
CA GLU A 36 -8.51 -9.74 9.22
C GLU A 36 -8.19 -8.63 10.23
N ASN A 37 -7.60 -7.54 9.74
CA ASN A 37 -7.20 -6.42 10.56
C ASN A 37 -7.04 -5.14 9.73
N PHE A 38 -6.98 -3.99 10.40
CA PHE A 38 -6.68 -2.70 9.79
C PHE A 38 -5.28 -2.25 10.20
N VAL A 39 -4.42 -2.00 9.21
CA VAL A 39 -3.06 -1.50 9.46
C VAL A 39 -3.07 0.00 9.74
N SER A 40 -2.04 0.48 10.45
CA SER A 40 -1.88 1.91 10.71
C SER A 40 -1.50 2.69 9.44
N ARG A 41 -1.74 4.02 9.46
CA ARG A 41 -1.26 4.91 8.38
C ARG A 41 0.26 4.87 8.19
N ALA A 42 1.02 4.65 9.27
CA ALA A 42 2.47 4.54 9.20
C ALA A 42 2.91 3.29 8.39
N VAL A 43 2.22 2.16 8.57
CA VAL A 43 2.48 0.93 7.80
C VAL A 43 2.16 1.15 6.32
N MET A 44 1.01 1.77 5.99
CA MET A 44 0.66 2.08 4.60
C MET A 44 1.66 3.00 3.92
N ALA A 45 2.15 4.03 4.63
CA ALA A 45 3.17 4.95 4.11
C ALA A 45 4.50 4.23 3.81
N ALA A 46 4.94 3.33 4.69
CA ALA A 46 6.15 2.54 4.46
C ALA A 46 5.99 1.57 3.27
N GLN A 47 4.81 0.94 3.13
CA GLN A 47 4.51 0.01 2.04
C GLN A 47 4.57 0.70 0.67
N GLY A 48 4.10 1.94 0.55
CA GLY A 48 4.15 2.73 -0.69
C GLY A 48 5.44 3.53 -0.91
N SER A 49 6.52 3.22 -0.19
CA SER A 49 7.75 4.01 -0.22
C SER A 49 8.72 3.63 -1.36
N VAL A 50 9.75 4.44 -1.55
CA VAL A 50 10.84 4.22 -2.52
C VAL A 50 11.62 2.91 -2.30
N LEU A 51 11.41 2.19 -1.19
CA LEU A 51 12.02 0.89 -0.95
C LEU A 51 11.67 -0.14 -2.04
N THR A 52 10.51 0.01 -2.69
CA THR A 52 10.11 -0.84 -3.82
C THR A 52 11.06 -0.77 -5.02
N ASN A 53 11.86 0.30 -5.13
CA ASN A 53 12.78 0.49 -6.25
C ASN A 53 14.08 -0.30 -6.08
N LYS A 54 14.37 -0.82 -4.88
CA LYS A 54 15.68 -1.42 -4.58
C LYS A 54 15.66 -2.94 -4.75
N TYR A 55 16.52 -3.42 -5.63
CA TYR A 55 16.91 -4.83 -5.66
C TYR A 55 17.97 -5.10 -4.57
N ALA A 56 17.71 -6.07 -3.68
CA ALA A 56 18.49 -6.27 -2.46
C ALA A 56 18.67 -7.75 -2.09
N GLU A 57 18.99 -8.63 -3.03
CA GLU A 57 19.22 -10.06 -2.72
C GLU A 57 20.38 -10.30 -1.73
N GLY A 58 20.23 -11.34 -0.92
CA GLY A 58 21.15 -11.69 0.18
C GLY A 58 20.66 -11.19 1.55
N TYR A 59 21.59 -11.03 2.48
CA TYR A 59 21.31 -10.55 3.85
C TYR A 59 21.96 -9.17 4.09
N PRO A 60 21.54 -8.42 5.13
CA PRO A 60 22.27 -7.22 5.55
C PRO A 60 23.76 -7.52 5.76
N GLY A 61 24.64 -6.70 5.16
CA GLY A 61 26.10 -6.90 5.16
C GLY A 61 26.60 -8.05 4.27
N ARG A 62 25.72 -8.77 3.58
CA ARG A 62 26.03 -9.89 2.66
C ARG A 62 25.10 -9.84 1.43
N ARG A 63 25.14 -8.72 0.70
CA ARG A 63 24.35 -8.51 -0.53
C ARG A 63 25.12 -8.98 -1.75
N TYR A 64 24.39 -9.48 -2.75
CA TYR A 64 24.97 -9.81 -4.06
C TYR A 64 25.15 -8.56 -4.96
N TYR A 65 24.34 -7.52 -4.73
CA TYR A 65 24.34 -6.27 -5.49
C TYR A 65 24.63 -5.08 -4.58
N GLY A 66 25.41 -4.12 -5.10
CA GLY A 66 25.75 -2.87 -4.40
C GLY A 66 24.60 -1.85 -4.33
N GLY A 67 24.85 -0.77 -3.57
CA GLY A 67 23.83 0.20 -3.12
C GLY A 67 23.18 -0.25 -1.81
#